data_AF-A0A7V2APL1-F1
#
_entry.id   AF-A0A7V2APL1-F1
#
_cell.length_a   1.000
_cell.length_b   1.000
_cell.length_c   1.000
_cell.angle_alpha   90.00
_cell.angle_beta   90.00
_cell.angle_gamma   90.00
#
_symmetry.space_group_name_H-M   'P 1'
#
loop_
_entity.id
_entity.type
_entity.pdbx_description
1 polymer ?
#
loop_
_entity_poly.entity_id
_entity_poly.type
_entity_poly.pdbx_seq_one_letter_code
_entity_poly.pdbx_strand_id
1 'polypeptide(L)' 'MESIREKLRYSKRIVIKVGTSTLTYDTGKINFSRIDRLARVISDLVNQGKEVVLVSSGAI' A
#
# COMPACT_ATOMS: atom_id res chain seq x y z
N MET A 1 23.52 5.87 11.68
CA MET A 1 22.26 5.14 11.93
C MET A 1 21.53 5.07 10.59
N GLU A 2 21.15 3.88 10.13
CA GLU A 2 20.47 3.73 8.83
C GLU A 2 19.11 4.45 8.83
N SER A 3 18.78 5.13 7.73
CA SER A 3 17.51 5.85 7.62
C SER A 3 16.33 4.87 7.60
N ILE A 4 15.13 5.32 8.01
CA ILE A 4 13.91 4.49 7.91
C ILE A 4 13.67 4.06 6.45
N ARG A 5 14.01 4.92 5.48
CA ARG A 5 13.88 4.64 4.04
C ARG A 5 14.80 3.51 3.59
N GLU A 6 16.05 3.48 4.05
CA GLU A 6 16.97 2.37 3.77
C GLU A 6 16.48 1.07 4.39
N LYS A 7 16.05 1.09 5.65
CA LYS A 7 15.49 -0.10 6.32
C LYS A 7 14.31 -0.69 5.56
N LEU A 8 13.40 0.16 5.07
CA LEU A 8 12.26 -0.29 4.24
C LEU A 8 12.71 -0.92 2.92
N ARG A 9 13.73 -0.37 2.26
CA ARG A 9 14.26 -0.89 1.00
C ARG A 9 14.74 -2.34 1.13
N TYR A 10 15.39 -2.68 2.24
CA TYR A 10 15.94 -4.02 2.48
C TYR A 10 14.99 -4.96 3.23
N SER A 11 13.86 -4.46 3.73
CA SER A 11 12.86 -5.29 4.44
C SER A 11 12.25 -6.35 3.51
N LYS A 12 12.25 -7.62 3.94
CA LYS A 12 11.65 -8.73 3.19
C LYS A 12 10.13 -8.74 3.28
N ARG A 13 9.59 -8.51 4.48
CA ARG A 13 8.14 -8.48 4.77
C ARG A 13 7.69 -7.07 5.11
N ILE A 14 6.59 -6.63 4.48
CA ILE A 14 6.07 -5.27 4.58
C ILE A 14 4.56 -5.34 4.85
N VAL A 15 4.12 -4.66 5.89
CA VAL A 15 2.70 -4.41 6.14
C VAL A 15 2.38 -3.00 5.65
N ILE A 16 1.49 -2.89 4.66
CA ILE A 16 1.05 -1.61 4.11
C ILE A 16 -0.33 -1.32 4.68
N LYS A 17 -0.45 -0.27 5.50
CA LYS A 17 -1.73 0.24 5.96
C LYS A 17 -2.19 1.39 5.07
N VAL A 18 -3.41 1.29 4.54
CA VAL A 18 -4.07 2.38 3.81
C VAL A 18 -5.35 2.79 4.53
N GLY A 19 -5.54 4.09 4.70
CA GLY A 19 -6.73 4.68 5.34
C GLY A 19 -7.87 4.91 4.34
N THR A 20 -9.08 5.18 4.84
CA THR A 20 -10.27 5.41 4.00
C THR A 20 -10.04 6.55 3.00
N SER A 21 -9.49 7.68 3.44
CA SER A 21 -9.18 8.83 2.57
C SER A 21 -8.20 8.54 1.44
N THR A 22 -7.39 7.48 1.56
CA THR A 22 -6.50 7.02 0.48
C THR A 22 -7.28 6.27 -0.61
N LEU A 23 -8.37 5.59 -0.25
CA LEU A 23 -9.13 4.73 -1.15
C LEU A 23 -10.45 5.34 -1.61
N THR A 24 -10.88 6.44 -1.00
CA THR A 24 -12.09 7.17 -1.37
C THR A 24 -11.77 8.53 -1.96
N TYR A 25 -12.76 9.11 -2.64
CA TYR A 25 -12.82 10.55 -2.86
C TYR A 25 -13.20 11.27 -1.56
N ASP A 26 -13.09 12.60 -1.55
CA ASP A 26 -13.54 13.42 -0.41
C ASP A 26 -15.04 13.27 -0.13
N THR A 27 -15.80 12.81 -1.15
CA THR A 27 -17.23 12.46 -1.04
C THR A 27 -17.50 11.13 -0.33
N GLY A 28 -16.46 10.38 0.06
CA GLY A 28 -16.56 9.06 0.66
C GLY A 28 -16.79 7.92 -0.34
N LYS A 29 -17.06 8.22 -1.62
CA LYS A 29 -17.18 7.19 -2.66
C LYS A 29 -15.82 6.54 -2.96
N ILE A 30 -15.83 5.26 -3.30
CA ILE A 30 -14.63 4.51 -3.69
C ILE A 30 -13.94 5.16 -4.90
N ASN A 31 -12.62 5.31 -4.81
CA ASN A 31 -11.76 5.77 -5.89
C ASN A 31 -11.00 4.58 -6.49
N PHE A 32 -11.60 3.97 -7.52
CA PHE A 32 -11.02 2.81 -8.20
C PHE A 32 -9.66 3.07 -8.86
N SER A 33 -9.39 4.31 -9.30
CA SER A 33 -8.10 4.67 -9.89
C SER A 33 -6.96 4.62 -8.87
N ARG A 34 -7.21 5.07 -7.62
CA ARG A 34 -6.24 4.94 -6.53
C ARG A 34 -6.00 3.48 -6.14
N ILE A 35 -7.07 2.66 -6.14
CA ILE A 35 -6.97 1.22 -5.88
C ILE A 35 -6.15 0.52 -6.97
N ASP A 36 -6.41 0.77 -8.25
CA ASP A 36 -5.66 0.19 -9.37
C ASP A 36 -4.16 0.53 -9.29
N ARG A 37 -3.84 1.80 -9.03
CA ARG A 37 -2.45 2.22 -8.86
C ARG A 37 -1.78 1.55 -7.67
N LEU A 38 -2.48 1.40 -6.55
CA LEU A 38 -1.96 0.71 -5.38
C LEU A 38 -1.70 -0.77 -5.67
N ALA A 39 -2.62 -1.44 -6.38
CA ALA A 39 -2.47 -2.84 -6.77
C ALA A 39 -1.24 -3.06 -7.66
N ARG A 40 -0.99 -2.16 -8.63
CA ARG A 40 0.23 -2.21 -9.48
C ARG A 40 1.51 -2.11 -8.65
N VAL A 41 1.59 -1.14 -7.75
CA VAL A 41 2.77 -0.96 -6.88
C VAL A 41 2.99 -2.19 -5.98
N ILE A 42 1.92 -2.75 -5.41
CA ILE A 42 2.02 -3.96 -4.58
C ILE A 42 2.48 -5.15 -5.44
N SER A 43 1.96 -5.29 -6.65
CA SER A 43 2.39 -6.34 -7.58
C SER A 43 3.88 -6.23 -7.90
N ASP A 44 4.40 -5.03 -8.14
CA ASP A 44 5.83 -4.83 -8.41
C ASP A 44 6.69 -5.22 -7.21
N LEU A 45 6.26 -4.92 -5.98
CA LEU A 45 6.95 -5.34 -4.76
C LEU A 45 6.96 -6.86 -4.61
N VAL A 46 5.82 -7.51 -4.86
CA VAL A 46 5.72 -8.98 -4.82
C VAL A 46 6.63 -9.61 -5.89
N ASN A 47 6.69 -9.04 -7.10
CA ASN A 47 7.56 -9.49 -8.19
C ASN A 47 9.06 -9.30 -7.87
N GLN A 48 9.42 -8.34 -7.03
CA GLN A 48 10.77 -8.21 -6.46
C GLN A 48 11.06 -9.22 -5.34
N GLY A 49 10.13 -10.14 -5.08
CA GLY A 49 10.22 -11.15 -4.03
C GLY A 49 9.92 -10.60 -2.64
N LYS A 50 9.26 -9.44 -2.49
CA LYS A 50 8.82 -8.96 -1.17
C LYS A 50 7.55 -9.67 -0.73
N GLU A 51 7.40 -9.87 0.57
CA GLU A 51 6.18 -10.38 1.18
C GLU A 51 5.32 -9.21 1.64
N VAL A 52 4.14 -9.03 1.06
CA VAL A 52 3.30 -7.86 1.33
C VAL A 52 1.99 -8.29 1.98
N VAL A 53 1.63 -7.63 3.09
CA VAL A 53 0.30 -7.69 3.70
C VAL A 53 -0.34 -6.32 3.58
N LEU A 54 -1.49 -6.25 2.91
CA LEU A 54 -2.27 -5.02 2.80
C LEU A 54 -3.34 -4.99 3.89
N VAL A 55 -3.36 -3.93 4.70
CA VAL A 55 -4.42 -3.65 5.68
C VAL A 55 -5.18 -2.42 5.20
N SER A 56 -6.46 -2.59 4.89
CA SER A 56 -7.30 -1.54 4.33
C SER A 56 -8.40 -1.09 5.29
N SER A 57 -8.68 0.21 5.29
CA SER A 57 -9.95 0.76 5.80
C SER A 57 -10.91 0.98 4.61
N GLY A 58 -12.11 1.53 4.84
CA GLY A 58 -13.06 1.85 3.75
C GLY A 58 -13.98 0.71 3.29
N ALA A 59 -14.19 -0.30 4.16
CA ALA A 59 -15.22 -1.33 3.95
C ALA A 59 -16.63 -0.86 4.34
N ILE A 60 -16.74 0.28 5.04
CA ILE A 60 -17.96 0.85 5.61
C ILE A 60 -18.47 1.96 4.70
#